data_AF-A0AAP4PI06-F1
#
_entry.id   AF-A0AAP4PI06-F1
#
_cell.length_a   1.000
_cell.length_b   1.000
_cell.length_c   1.000
_cell.angle_alpha   90.00
_cell.angle_beta   90.00
_cell.angle_gamma   90.00
#
_symmetry.space_group_name_H-M   'P 1'
#
loop_
_entity.id
_entity.type
_entity.pdbx_description
1 polymer ?
#
loop_
_entity_poly.entity_id
_entity_poly.type
_entity_poly.pdbx_seq_one_letter_code
_entity_poly.pdbx_strand_id
1 'polypeptide(L)' 'RPENKGKTIVTILCDTGERYLSSGLYNYEEE' A
#
# COMPACT_ATOMS: atom_id res chain seq x y z
N ARG A 1 2.17 -11.77 14.98
CA ARG A 1 3.26 -11.48 15.94
C ARG A 1 2.62 -11.12 17.29
N PRO A 2 3.03 -11.68 18.45
CA PRO A 2 2.39 -11.45 19.75
C PRO A 2 2.23 -9.98 20.15
N GLU A 3 3.18 -9.13 19.73
CA GLU A 3 3.31 -7.71 20.10
C GLU A 3 2.13 -6.81 19.72
N ASN A 4 1.30 -7.24 18.77
CA ASN A 4 0.16 -6.47 18.27
C ASN A 4 -1.20 -7.04 18.68
N LYS A 5 -1.23 -8.12 19.47
CA LYS A 5 -2.49 -8.77 19.89
C LYS A 5 -3.33 -7.78 20.71
N GLY A 6 -4.57 -7.55 20.28
CA GLY A 6 -5.53 -6.67 20.96
C GLY A 6 -5.33 -5.17 20.72
N LYS A 7 -4.34 -4.76 19.90
CA LYS A 7 -4.16 -3.35 19.53
C LYS A 7 -4.91 -3.03 18.25
N THR A 8 -5.52 -1.84 18.19
CA THR A 8 -6.03 -1.25 16.95
C THR A 8 -4.87 -0.60 16.20
N ILE A 9 -4.57 -1.09 15.00
CA ILE A 9 -3.51 -0.52 14.16
C ILE A 9 -4.14 0.54 13.26
N VAL A 10 -3.64 1.77 13.36
CA VAL A 10 -4.03 2.88 12.50
C VAL A 10 -2.83 3.25 11.63
N THR A 11 -3.07 3.43 10.33
CA THR A 11 -2.08 3.91 9.37
C THR A 11 -2.68 5.04 8.55
N ILE A 12 -1.81 5.92 8.05
CA ILE A 12 -2.20 6.97 7.10
C ILE A 12 -1.86 6.48 5.71
N LEU A 13 -2.85 6.53 4.81
CA LEU A 13 -2.62 6.38 3.39
C LEU A 13 -2.40 7.76 2.80
N CYS A 14 -1.18 8.01 2.34
CA CYS A 14 -0.73 9.34 1.94
C CYS A 14 -1.37 9.85 0.64
N ASP A 15 -1.94 8.95 -0.18
CA ASP A 15 -2.58 9.30 -1.46
C ASP A 15 -3.47 8.18 -2.01
N THR A 16 -4.10 8.43 -3.16
CA THR A 16 -4.72 7.40 -3.99
C THR A 16 -3.74 6.87 -5.04
N GLY A 17 -3.99 5.65 -5.53
CA GLY A 17 -3.19 5.02 -6.58
C GLY A 17 -3.26 5.71 -7.95
N GLU A 18 -4.35 6.44 -8.22
CA GLU A 18 -4.59 7.14 -9.48
C GLU A 18 -3.45 8.10 -9.85
N ARG A 19 -2.86 8.76 -8.85
CA ARG A 19 -1.71 9.65 -9.06
C ARG A 19 -0.52 8.97 -9.73
N TYR A 20 -0.39 7.65 -9.58
CA TYR A 20 0.78 6.89 -9.97
C TYR A 20 0.58 6.06 -11.25
N LEU A 21 -0.52 6.27 -11.98
CA LEU A 21 -0.78 5.56 -13.24
C LEU A 21 0.32 5.79 -14.29
N SER A 22 0.96 6.96 -14.29
CA SER A 22 2.05 7.28 -15.22
C SER A 22 3.45 6.96 -14.68
N SER A 23 3.58 6.48 -13.42
CA SER A 23 4.88 6.22 -12.78
C SER A 23 5.35 4.78 -12.92
N GLY A 24 4.60 3.95 -13.66
CA GLY A 24 4.87 2.52 -13.79
C GLY A 24 4.60 1.70 -12.53
N LEU A 25 3.93 2.25 -11.51
CA LEU A 25 3.54 1.53 -10.28
C LEU A 25 2.71 0.26 -10.59
N TYR A 26 2.01 0.28 -11.73
CA TYR A 26 1.15 -0.80 -12.21
C TYR A 26 1.71 -1.51 -13.45
N ASN A 27 2.96 -1.24 -13.83
CA ASN A 27 3.61 -1.98 -14.91
C ASN A 27 4.03 -3.34 -14.35
N TYR A 28 3.27 -4.37 -14.68
CA TYR A 28 3.65 -5.75 -14.41
C TYR A 28 4.57 -6.22 -15.56
N GLU A 29 5.65 -6.92 -15.23
CA GLU A 29 6.41 -7.67 -16.25
C GLU A 29 5.56 -8.90 -16.63
N GLU A 30 5.28 -9.08 -17.93
CA GLU A 30 4.66 -10.31 -18.44
C GLU A 30 5.73 -11.43 -18.38
N GLU A 31 5.41 -12.56 -17.73
CA GLU A 31 6.22 -13.80 -17.77
C GLU A 31 6.24 -14.43 -19.17
#